data_AF-A0A1N7QYN3-F1
#
_entry.id   AF-A0A1N7QYN3-F1
#
_cell.length_a   1.000
_cell.length_b   1.000
_cell.length_c   1.000
_cell.angle_alpha   90.00
_cell.angle_beta   90.00
_cell.angle_gamma   90.00
#
_symmetry.space_group_name_H-M   'P 1'
#
loop_
_entity.id
_entity.type
_entity.pdbx_description
1 polymer ?
#
loop_
_entity_poly.entity_id
_entity_poly.type
_entity_poly.pdbx_seq_one_letter_code
_entity_poly.pdbx_strand_id
1 'polypeptide(L)' 'MTENLNADDLVQLDPGKVGNPLFAGCVMVVTEPKSWGAQGYVQAPGGGQAYYRAKHEEMELVGRAVWVAD' A
#
# COMPACT_ATOMS: atom_id res chain seq x y z
N MET A 1 4.55 2.07 16.83
CA MET A 1 4.48 3.50 16.46
C MET A 1 3.99 3.50 15.03
N THR A 2 2.80 4.04 14.75
CA THR A 2 2.35 4.22 13.37
C THR A 2 3.27 5.25 12.73
N GLU A 3 4.16 4.79 11.85
CA GLU A 3 5.05 5.68 11.10
C GLU A 3 4.20 6.67 10.30
N ASN A 4 4.64 7.93 10.25
CA ASN A 4 3.98 8.94 9.42
C ASN A 4 4.21 8.57 7.96
N LEU A 5 3.21 7.94 7.32
CA LEU A 5 3.24 7.62 5.91
C LEU A 5 3.22 8.89 5.06
N ASN A 6 3.93 8.84 3.94
CA ASN A 6 3.98 9.87 2.92
C ASN A 6 3.54 9.29 1.58
N ALA A 7 3.18 10.16 0.65
CA ALA A 7 3.06 9.76 -0.75
C ALA A 7 4.40 9.14 -1.22
N ASP A 8 4.28 8.13 -2.07
CA ASP A 8 5.34 7.29 -2.64
C ASP A 8 6.02 6.33 -1.66
N ASP A 9 5.60 6.26 -0.40
CA ASP A 9 6.05 5.21 0.49
C ASP A 9 5.56 3.85 -0.01
N LEU A 10 6.38 2.82 0.18
CA LEU A 10 6.02 1.43 -0.11
C LEU A 10 5.60 0.78 1.20
N VAL A 11 4.43 0.16 1.17
CA VAL A 11 3.98 -0.72 2.25
C VAL A 11 3.74 -2.11 1.70
N GLN A 12 4.01 -3.13 2.51
CA GLN A 12 3.60 -4.49 2.20
C GLN A 12 2.33 -4.83 2.97
N LEU A 13 1.34 -5.39 2.28
CA LEU A 13 0.04 -5.69 2.86
C LEU A 13 0.06 -7.05 3.59
N ASP A 14 -0.37 -7.06 4.85
CA ASP A 14 -0.38 -8.23 5.72
C ASP A 14 -1.42 -9.25 5.21
N PRO A 15 -1.01 -10.44 4.76
CA PRO A 15 -1.92 -11.43 4.18
C PRO A 15 -2.98 -11.96 5.16
N GLY A 16 -2.73 -11.84 6.48
CA GLY A 16 -3.66 -12.29 7.52
C GLY A 16 -4.68 -11.25 7.96
N LYS A 17 -4.52 -9.98 7.55
CA LYS A 17 -5.33 -8.86 8.06
C LYS A 17 -6.04 -8.06 6.99
N VAL A 18 -5.59 -8.12 5.73
CA VAL A 18 -6.25 -7.41 4.63
C VAL A 18 -7.72 -7.77 4.50
N GLY A 19 -8.58 -6.77 4.35
CA GLY A 19 -10.00 -6.93 4.06
C GLY A 19 -10.31 -7.56 2.70
N ASN A 20 -9.37 -7.53 1.74
CA ASN A 20 -9.51 -8.21 0.45
C ASN A 20 -8.30 -9.14 0.17
N PRO A 21 -8.48 -10.47 0.16
CA PRO A 21 -7.41 -11.43 -0.07
C PRO A 21 -6.66 -11.29 -1.41
N LEU A 22 -7.24 -10.62 -2.42
CA LEU A 22 -6.54 -10.35 -3.69
C LEU A 22 -5.32 -9.43 -3.53
N PHE A 23 -5.26 -8.69 -2.42
CA PHE A 23 -4.16 -7.78 -2.09
C PHE A 23 -3.18 -8.37 -1.08
N ALA A 24 -3.42 -9.59 -0.59
CA ALA A 24 -2.61 -10.25 0.42
C ALA A 24 -1.14 -10.39 -0.02
N GLY A 25 -0.21 -9.82 0.74
CA GLY A 25 1.23 -9.89 0.46
C GLY A 25 1.72 -8.95 -0.64
N CYS A 26 0.83 -8.22 -1.33
CA CYS A 26 1.23 -7.25 -2.35
C CYS A 26 1.99 -6.06 -1.74
N VAL A 27 2.90 -5.48 -2.54
CA VAL A 27 3.48 -4.18 -2.23
C VAL A 27 2.60 -3.10 -2.84
N MET A 28 2.15 -2.17 -2.00
CA MET A 28 1.31 -1.04 -2.38
C MET A 28 2.15 0.25 -2.33
N VAL A 29 2.07 1.06 -3.39
CA VAL A 29 2.62 2.41 -3.41
C VAL A 29 1.58 3.36 -2.82
N VAL A 30 1.91 4.06 -1.74
CA VAL A 30 1.02 5.02 -1.09
C VAL A 30 0.81 6.24 -1.99
N THR A 31 -0.44 6.55 -2.32
CA THR A 31 -0.80 7.79 -3.02
C THR A 31 -1.34 8.85 -2.07
N GLU A 32 -2.03 8.43 -1.01
CA GLU A 32 -2.65 9.33 -0.03
C GLU A 32 -2.52 8.74 1.38
N PRO A 33 -1.65 9.32 2.24
CA PRO A 33 -1.62 9.02 3.66
C PRO A 33 -2.92 9.45 4.34
N LYS A 34 -3.38 8.65 5.31
CA LYS A 34 -4.59 8.95 6.08
C LYS A 34 -4.32 8.76 7.57
N SER A 35 -5.10 9.44 8.41
CA SER A 35 -4.96 9.30 9.87
C SER A 35 -5.16 7.86 10.36
N TRP A 36 -5.93 7.06 9.63
CA TRP A 36 -6.25 5.66 9.95
C TRP A 36 -5.48 4.61 9.12
N GLY A 37 -4.68 5.03 8.14
CA GLY A 37 -3.98 4.12 7.23
C GLY A 37 -3.47 4.81 5.97
N ALA A 38 -3.65 4.19 4.82
CA ALA A 38 -3.27 4.75 3.53
C ALA A 38 -4.17 4.28 2.39
N GLN A 39 -4.29 5.11 1.36
CA GLN A 39 -4.72 4.69 0.04
C GLN A 39 -3.51 4.60 -0.87
N GLY A 40 -3.49 3.59 -1.74
CA GLY A 40 -2.45 3.40 -2.72
C GLY A 40 -2.87 2.46 -3.83
N TYR A 41 -1.91 2.11 -4.67
CA TYR A 41 -2.11 1.12 -5.73
C TYR A 41 -1.09 -0.02 -5.65
N VAL A 42 -1.53 -1.19 -6.07
CA VAL A 42 -0.68 -2.31 -6.46
C VAL A 42 -0.56 -2.27 -7.98
N GLN A 43 0.67 -2.27 -8.47
CA GLN A 43 0.94 -2.34 -9.91
C GLN A 43 0.72 -3.77 -10.41
N ALA A 44 -0.22 -3.97 -11.32
CA ALA A 44 -0.47 -5.28 -11.91
C ALA A 44 0.54 -5.59 -13.02
N PRO A 45 1.05 -6.84 -13.09
CA PRO A 45 1.79 -7.31 -14.26
C PRO A 45 0.94 -7.21 -15.53
N GLY A 46 1.51 -6.67 -16.61
CA GLY A 46 0.77 -6.40 -17.85
C GLY A 46 0.08 -5.03 -17.88
N GLY A 47 0.17 -4.25 -16.80
CA GLY A 47 -0.30 -2.87 -16.72
C GLY A 47 -1.57 -2.70 -15.89
N GLY A 48 -1.91 -1.44 -15.63
CA GLY A 48 -3.04 -1.07 -14.78
C GLY A 48 -2.69 -1.02 -13.29
N GLN A 49 -3.50 -0.26 -12.55
CA GLN A 49 -3.33 -0.02 -11.12
C GLN A 49 -4.56 -0.55 -10.38
N ALA A 50 -4.34 -1.43 -9.41
CA ALA A 50 -5.39 -1.89 -8.51
C ALA A 50 -5.32 -1.09 -7.21
N TYR A 51 -6.34 -0.26 -6.95
CA TYR A 51 -6.36 0.61 -5.78
C TYR A 51 -6.87 -0.11 -4.53
N TYR A 52 -6.20 0.14 -3.41
CA TYR A 52 -6.57 -0.40 -2.10
C TYR A 52 -6.48 0.68 -1.01
N ARG A 53 -7.29 0.50 0.03
CA ARG A 53 -7.30 1.33 1.24
C ARG A 53 -6.95 0.43 2.41
N ALA A 54 -5.70 0.49 2.84
CA ALA A 54 -5.20 -0.29 3.96
C ALA A 54 -5.35 0.51 5.26
N LYS A 55 -5.87 -0.10 6.31
CA LYS A 55 -5.71 0.39 7.68
C LYS A 55 -4.26 0.17 8.12
N HIS A 56 -3.81 0.93 9.11
CA HIS A 56 -2.48 0.76 9.70
C HIS A 56 -2.16 -0.69 10.11
N GLU A 57 -3.16 -1.42 10.62
CA GLU A 57 -2.97 -2.82 11.03
C GLU A 57 -2.79 -3.80 9.87
N GLU A 58 -3.19 -3.42 8.65
CA GLU A 58 -3.18 -4.29 7.46
C GLU A 58 -1.87 -4.19 6.65
N MET A 59 -0.88 -3.42 7.12
CA MET A 59 0.31 -3.13 6.33
C MET A 59 1.54 -2.84 7.20
N GLU A 60 2.71 -3.05 6.60
CA GLU A 60 4.02 -2.72 7.18
C GLU A 60 4.79 -1.81 6.22
N LEU A 61 5.45 -0.76 6.73
CA LEU A 61 6.31 0.10 5.91
C LEU A 61 7.56 -0.69 5.47
N VAL A 62 7.88 -0.65 4.18
CA VAL A 62 9.04 -1.37 3.62
C VAL A 62 10.08 -0.47 2.95
N GLY A 63 9.72 0.77 2.60
CA GLY A 63 10.66 1.71 1.99
C GLY A 63 9.95 2.80 1.19
N ARG A 64 10.63 3.28 0.13
CA ARG A 64 10.11 4.33 -0.76
C ARG A 64 10.22 3.89 -2.21
N ALA A 65 9.21 4.22 -3.01
CA ALA A 65 9.18 3.93 -4.42
C ALA A 65 10.27 4.75 -5.14
N VAL A 66 11.12 4.07 -5.89
CA VAL A 66 12.09 4.72 -6.78
C VAL A 66 11.41 5.15 -8.09
N TRP A 67 10.36 4.42 -8.48
CA TRP A 67 9.55 4.67 -9.67
C TRP A 67 8.07 4.66 -9.26
N VAL A 68 7.36 5.70 -9.66
CA VAL A 68 5.92 5.81 -9.51
C VAL A 68 5.29 5.80 -10.89
N ALA A 69 4.16 5.10 -11.04
CA ALA A 69 3.38 5.16 -12.25
C ALA A 69 2.69 6.54 -12.35
N ASP A 70 2.64 7.08 -13.56
CA ASP A 70 2.00 8.37 -13.89
C ASP A 70 0.48 8.35 -13.66
#